data_AF-A0A6B9G3C8-F1
#
_entry.id   AF-A0A6B9G3C8-F1
#
_cell.length_a   1.000
_cell.length_b   1.000
_cell.length_c   1.000
_cell.angle_alpha   90.00
_cell.angle_beta   90.00
_cell.angle_gamma   90.00
#
_symmetry.space_group_name_H-M   'P 1'
#
loop_
_entity.id
_entity.type
_entity.pdbx_description
1 polymer ?
#
loop_
_entity_poly.entity_id
_entity_poly.type
_entity_poly.pdbx_seq_one_letter_code
_entity_poly.pdbx_strand_id
1 'polypeptide(L)'
;MMDAAPLILTLAFDAPTFARFDGERRRHFPEALNRIPAHATLFHHLPGDRERGVIEAITALARTVPPPEVAVTGLRFTGRGVAYVLESEGLAGFRARLAKGFEPHLTAQDRQGWRPHVTVQNKVAPETARALHADLSAGFVPFRFTAPATLLWRYLGGPWEPLARLPFGENA
;
A
#
# COMPACT_ATOMS: atom_id res chain seq x y z
N MET A 1 -21.47 -14.19 15.88
CA MET A 1 -21.07 -13.96 14.48
C MET A 1 -19.56 -13.94 14.49
N MET A 2 -18.88 -14.89 13.85
CA MET A 2 -17.43 -14.78 13.68
C MET A 2 -17.21 -13.58 12.76
N ASP A 3 -16.52 -12.54 13.24
CA ASP A 3 -16.14 -11.42 12.39
C ASP A 3 -15.29 -11.97 11.25
N ALA A 4 -15.79 -11.83 10.02
CA ALA A 4 -15.04 -12.24 8.85
C ALA A 4 -13.75 -11.42 8.78
N ALA A 5 -12.62 -12.11 8.56
CA ALA A 5 -11.31 -11.48 8.51
C ALA A 5 -11.30 -10.29 7.52
N PRO A 6 -10.84 -9.09 7.95
CA PRO A 6 -10.95 -7.90 7.13
C PRO A 6 -10.07 -7.98 5.90
N LEU A 7 -10.43 -7.20 4.89
CA LEU A 7 -9.68 -7.15 3.64
C LEU A 7 -8.76 -5.93 3.60
N ILE A 8 -7.55 -6.11 3.08
CA ILE A 8 -6.57 -5.05 2.87
C ILE A 8 -6.46 -4.82 1.37
N LEU A 9 -6.50 -3.56 0.95
CA LEU A 9 -6.25 -3.17 -0.44
C LEU A 9 -4.89 -2.49 -0.53
N THR A 10 -4.01 -3.01 -1.38
CA THR A 10 -2.70 -2.41 -1.66
C THR A 10 -2.52 -2.10 -3.13
N LEU A 11 -1.52 -1.28 -3.44
CA LEU A 11 -1.06 -1.04 -4.79
C LEU A 11 -0.15 -2.19 -5.26
N ALA A 12 -0.31 -2.61 -6.52
CA ALA A 12 0.73 -3.40 -7.19
C ALA A 12 1.79 -2.45 -7.76
N PHE A 13 3.05 -2.85 -7.71
CA PHE A 13 4.14 -2.16 -8.39
C PHE A 13 4.46 -2.85 -9.72
N ASP A 14 5.10 -2.15 -10.66
CA ASP A 14 5.80 -2.82 -11.75
C ASP A 14 6.97 -3.66 -11.22
N ALA A 15 7.46 -4.61 -12.04
CA ALA A 15 8.46 -5.57 -11.58
C ALA A 15 9.77 -4.91 -11.08
N PRO A 16 10.35 -3.91 -11.78
CA PRO A 16 11.54 -3.21 -11.28
C PRO A 16 11.31 -2.48 -9.95
N THR A 17 10.18 -1.79 -9.81
CA THR A 17 9.85 -1.05 -8.59
C THR A 17 9.58 -1.99 -7.42
N PHE A 18 8.88 -3.10 -7.67
CA PHE A 18 8.68 -4.15 -6.67
C PHE A 18 10.01 -4.70 -6.18
N ALA A 19 10.90 -5.11 -7.10
CA ALA A 19 12.19 -5.68 -6.77
C ALA A 19 13.06 -4.72 -5.94
N ARG A 20 13.00 -3.41 -6.28
CA ARG A 20 13.66 -2.35 -5.51
C ARG A 20 13.13 -2.30 -4.08
N PHE A 21 11.83 -2.06 -3.88
CA PHE A 21 11.28 -1.90 -2.54
C PHE A 21 11.37 -3.17 -1.69
N ASP A 22 11.18 -4.34 -2.29
CA ASP A 22 11.30 -5.61 -1.57
C ASP A 22 12.76 -5.89 -1.17
N GLY A 23 13.71 -5.52 -2.02
CA GLY A 23 15.14 -5.51 -1.69
C GLY A 23 15.47 -4.64 -0.49
N GLU A 24 14.94 -3.41 -0.44
CA GLU A 24 15.11 -2.51 0.71
C GLU A 24 14.53 -3.10 2.00
N ARG A 25 13.34 -3.72 1.93
CA ARG A 25 12.76 -4.41 3.08
C ARG A 25 13.62 -5.57 3.55
N ARG A 26 14.13 -6.41 2.65
CA ARG A 26 15.01 -7.52 3.03
C ARG A 26 16.30 -7.05 3.70
N ARG A 27 16.83 -5.88 3.31
CA ARG A 27 18.05 -5.31 3.89
C ARG A 27 17.83 -4.65 5.25
N HIS A 28 16.70 -3.98 5.44
CA HIS A 28 16.54 -3.02 6.54
C HIS A 28 15.43 -3.34 7.53
N PHE A 29 14.47 -4.19 7.15
CA PHE A 29 13.39 -4.61 8.02
C PHE A 29 13.88 -5.78 8.89
N PRO A 30 13.59 -5.81 10.21
CA PRO A 30 13.96 -6.95 11.04
C PRO A 30 13.42 -8.26 10.46
N GLU A 31 14.31 -9.23 10.19
CA GLU A 31 14.00 -10.46 9.45
C GLU A 31 12.82 -11.22 10.08
N ALA A 32 12.81 -11.39 11.41
CA ALA A 32 11.75 -12.07 12.15
C ALA A 32 10.36 -11.39 12.01
N LEU A 33 10.32 -10.12 11.60
CA LEU A 33 9.10 -9.32 11.42
C LEU A 33 8.75 -9.09 9.94
N ASN A 34 9.65 -9.39 9.01
CA ASN A 34 9.44 -9.16 7.58
C ASN A 34 8.67 -10.31 6.92
N ARG A 35 7.37 -10.38 7.18
CA ARG A 35 6.51 -11.52 6.78
C ARG A 35 5.65 -11.28 5.54
N ILE A 36 5.64 -10.06 5.01
CA ILE A 36 4.82 -9.66 3.88
C ILE A 36 5.68 -8.88 2.87
N PRO A 37 5.38 -9.01 1.56
CA PRO A 37 6.14 -8.34 0.52
C PRO A 37 6.03 -6.81 0.62
N ALA A 38 6.89 -6.10 -0.11
CA ALA A 38 6.74 -4.65 -0.27
C ALA A 38 5.34 -4.28 -0.76
N HIS A 39 4.73 -3.28 -0.12
CA HIS A 39 3.37 -2.84 -0.39
C HIS A 39 3.19 -1.37 -0.08
N ALA A 40 2.19 -0.76 -0.73
CA ALA A 40 1.63 0.53 -0.38
C ALA A 40 0.13 0.38 -0.14
N THR A 41 -0.33 0.67 1.07
CA THR A 41 -1.72 0.42 1.48
C THR A 41 -2.66 1.54 1.03
N LEU A 42 -3.77 1.19 0.39
CA LEU A 42 -4.89 2.07 0.07
C LEU A 42 -5.95 2.05 1.18
N PHE A 43 -6.29 0.84 1.65
CA PHE A 43 -7.23 0.59 2.75
C PHE A 43 -6.68 -0.53 3.65
N HIS A 44 -6.77 -0.32 4.96
CA HIS A 44 -6.34 -1.28 5.97
C HIS A 44 -7.46 -2.24 6.37
N HIS A 45 -8.71 -1.83 6.13
CA HIS A 45 -9.87 -2.56 6.60
C HIS A 45 -11.10 -2.32 5.71
N LEU A 46 -11.33 -3.22 4.76
CA LEU A 46 -12.56 -3.35 3.98
C LEU A 46 -13.39 -4.54 4.51
N PRO A 47 -14.73 -4.56 4.29
CA PRO A 47 -15.63 -5.56 4.88
C PRO A 47 -15.35 -6.98 4.34
N GLY A 48 -14.86 -7.86 5.21
CA GLY A 48 -14.50 -9.25 4.88
C GLY A 48 -15.69 -10.17 4.62
N ASP A 49 -16.85 -9.86 5.21
CA ASP A 49 -18.11 -10.58 5.01
C ASP A 49 -18.72 -10.31 3.62
N ARG A 50 -18.18 -9.33 2.89
CA ARG A 50 -18.67 -8.85 1.59
C ARG A 50 -17.63 -8.95 0.48
N GLU A 51 -16.70 -9.90 0.59
CA GLU A 51 -15.57 -10.05 -0.32
C GLU A 51 -15.92 -9.94 -1.80
N ARG A 52 -16.93 -10.68 -2.27
CA ARG A 52 -17.36 -10.62 -3.68
C ARG A 52 -17.77 -9.20 -4.09
N GLY A 53 -18.57 -8.53 -3.27
CA GLY A 53 -19.01 -7.15 -3.55
C GLY A 53 -17.85 -6.14 -3.50
N VAL A 54 -16.87 -6.36 -2.62
CA VAL A 54 -15.64 -5.57 -2.58
C VAL A 54 -14.83 -5.74 -3.87
N ILE A 55 -14.63 -6.98 -4.32
CA ILE A 55 -13.93 -7.29 -5.58
C ILE A 55 -14.66 -6.63 -6.76
N GLU A 56 -15.98 -6.81 -6.87
CA GLU A 56 -16.80 -6.24 -7.94
C GLU A 56 -16.70 -4.70 -7.98
N ALA A 57 -16.86 -4.03 -6.84
CA ALA A 57 -16.80 -2.58 -6.75
C ALA A 57 -15.42 -2.01 -7.12
N ILE A 58 -14.34 -2.63 -6.61
CA ILE A 58 -12.97 -2.20 -6.93
C ILE A 58 -12.65 -2.46 -8.40
N THR A 59 -13.02 -3.62 -8.94
CA THR A 59 -12.82 -3.98 -10.35
C THR A 59 -13.53 -2.99 -11.28
N ALA A 60 -14.82 -2.74 -11.02
CA ALA A 60 -15.62 -1.84 -11.83
C ALA A 60 -14.99 -0.44 -11.90
N LEU A 61 -14.47 0.06 -10.78
CA LEU A 61 -13.78 1.35 -10.77
C LEU A 61 -12.40 1.28 -11.45
N ALA A 62 -11.57 0.30 -11.10
CA ALA A 62 -10.19 0.19 -11.59
C ALA A 62 -10.12 0.12 -13.13
N ARG A 63 -11.07 -0.59 -13.75
CA ARG A 63 -11.19 -0.67 -15.22
C ARG A 63 -11.41 0.68 -15.91
N THR A 64 -12.02 1.64 -15.22
CA THR A 64 -12.37 2.97 -15.77
C THR A 64 -11.28 4.03 -15.54
N VAL A 65 -10.18 3.67 -14.89
CA VAL A 65 -9.09 4.58 -14.56
C VAL A 65 -7.83 4.08 -15.25
N PRO A 66 -7.10 4.90 -16.02
CA PRO A 66 -5.82 4.48 -16.59
C PRO A 66 -4.84 4.11 -15.47
N PRO A 67 -3.88 3.21 -15.71
CA PRO A 67 -2.83 2.89 -14.74
C PRO A 67 -2.17 4.18 -14.21
N PRO A 68 -2.30 4.51 -12.91
CA PRO A 68 -1.83 5.79 -12.40
C PRO A 68 -0.30 5.80 -12.36
N GLU A 69 0.28 6.91 -12.81
CA GLU A 69 1.68 7.21 -12.52
C GLU A 69 1.83 7.60 -11.05
N VAL A 70 2.86 7.08 -10.40
CA VAL A 70 3.18 7.31 -8.99
C VAL A 70 4.59 7.82 -8.88
N ALA A 71 4.73 9.01 -8.29
CA ALA A 71 6.01 9.60 -7.93
C ALA A 71 6.44 9.09 -6.56
N VAL A 72 7.70 8.68 -6.45
CA VAL A 72 8.40 8.44 -5.20
C VAL A 72 9.21 9.69 -4.90
N THR A 73 8.76 10.49 -3.94
CA THR A 73 9.21 11.90 -3.79
C THR A 73 10.17 12.12 -2.64
N GLY A 74 10.28 11.16 -1.73
CA GLY A 74 11.19 11.29 -0.59
C GLY A 74 11.15 10.09 0.34
N LEU A 75 11.83 10.25 1.47
CA LEU A 75 11.73 9.37 2.61
C LEU A 75 11.07 10.09 3.79
N ARG A 76 10.50 9.29 4.68
CA ARG A 76 9.90 9.74 5.92
C ARG A 76 10.41 8.91 7.08
N PHE A 77 10.98 9.59 8.06
CA PHE A 77 11.21 9.03 9.38
C PHE A 77 9.88 8.88 10.12
N THR A 78 9.62 7.70 10.66
CA THR A 78 8.35 7.36 11.34
C THR A 78 8.52 7.18 12.85
N GLY A 79 9.64 7.64 13.41
CA GLY A 79 9.99 7.46 14.82
C GLY A 79 10.71 6.14 15.11
N ARG A 80 10.18 5.03 14.59
CA ARG A 80 10.76 3.66 14.76
C ARG A 80 10.97 2.93 13.45
N GLY A 81 11.07 3.67 12.35
CA GLY A 81 11.18 3.11 11.02
C GLY A 81 11.33 4.16 9.94
N VAL A 82 11.46 3.68 8.70
CA VAL A 82 11.64 4.49 7.49
C VAL A 82 10.67 4.03 6.42
N ALA A 83 10.09 4.99 5.70
CA ALA A 83 9.20 4.72 4.58
C ALA A 83 9.50 5.65 3.41
N TYR A 84 9.36 5.15 2.18
CA TYR A 84 9.32 5.97 0.98
C TYR A 84 7.96 6.63 0.85
N VAL A 85 7.93 7.93 0.51
CA VAL A 85 6.72 8.72 0.31
C VAL A 85 6.29 8.58 -1.15
N LEU A 86 4.99 8.33 -1.35
CA LEU A 86 4.38 8.23 -2.67
C LEU A 86 3.44 9.42 -2.90
N GLU A 87 3.39 9.90 -4.13
CA GLU A 87 2.46 10.94 -4.58
C GLU A 87 1.88 10.56 -5.93
N SER A 88 0.56 10.68 -6.07
CA SER A 88 -0.15 10.42 -7.32
C SER A 88 -1.57 10.97 -7.23
N GLU A 89 -1.89 11.95 -8.05
CA GLU A 89 -3.24 12.52 -8.13
C GLU A 89 -4.26 11.47 -8.61
N GLY A 90 -3.91 10.70 -9.64
CA GLY A 90 -4.75 9.64 -10.17
C GLY A 90 -5.07 8.58 -9.11
N LEU A 91 -4.07 8.17 -8.33
CA LEU A 91 -4.28 7.19 -7.27
C LEU A 91 -5.06 7.77 -6.07
N ALA A 92 -4.82 9.04 -5.72
CA ALA A 92 -5.59 9.74 -4.69
C ALA A 92 -7.07 9.86 -5.08
N GLY A 93 -7.35 10.21 -6.34
CA GLY A 93 -8.71 10.27 -6.89
C GLY A 93 -9.39 8.90 -6.90
N PHE A 94 -8.67 7.84 -7.31
CA PHE A 94 -9.17 6.47 -7.28
C PHE A 94 -9.55 6.04 -5.85
N ARG A 95 -8.65 6.24 -4.88
CA ARG A 95 -8.94 5.92 -3.47
C ARG A 95 -10.12 6.73 -2.94
N ALA A 96 -10.21 8.02 -3.23
CA ALA A 96 -11.30 8.87 -2.75
C ALA A 96 -12.66 8.39 -3.25
N ARG A 97 -12.76 7.95 -4.52
CA ARG A 97 -13.98 7.36 -5.09
C ARG A 97 -14.36 6.05 -4.39
N LEU A 98 -13.39 5.17 -4.11
CA LEU A 98 -13.64 3.97 -3.31
C LEU A 98 -14.07 4.30 -1.88
N ALA A 99 -13.42 5.26 -1.25
CA ALA A 99 -13.72 5.65 0.12
C ALA A 99 -15.16 6.16 0.26
N LYS A 100 -15.67 6.89 -0.75
CA LYS A 100 -17.07 7.28 -0.82
C LYS A 100 -18.01 6.07 -0.95
N GLY A 101 -17.65 5.08 -1.77
CA GLY A 101 -18.45 3.87 -1.97
C GLY A 101 -18.48 2.94 -0.74
N PHE A 102 -17.41 2.90 0.03
CA PHE A 102 -17.29 2.09 1.24
C PHE A 102 -17.54 2.88 2.54
N GLU A 103 -18.01 4.13 2.46
CA GLU A 103 -18.09 5.06 3.59
C GLU A 103 -18.69 4.45 4.85
N PRO A 104 -19.82 3.71 4.84
CA PRO A 104 -20.39 3.10 6.05
C PRO A 104 -19.50 2.04 6.72
N HIS A 105 -18.54 1.48 5.99
CA HIS A 105 -17.71 0.35 6.41
C HIS A 105 -16.27 0.74 6.77
N LEU A 106 -15.87 2.00 6.53
CA LEU A 106 -14.50 2.42 6.80
C LEU A 106 -14.24 2.61 8.30
N THR A 107 -13.09 2.12 8.74
CA THR A 107 -12.53 2.43 10.06
C THR A 107 -12.10 3.89 10.14
N ALA A 108 -11.88 4.40 11.37
CA ALA A 108 -11.33 5.75 11.56
C ALA A 108 -9.99 5.94 10.81
N GLN A 109 -9.14 4.90 10.79
CA GLN A 109 -7.85 4.90 10.08
C GLN A 109 -8.01 5.07 8.57
N ASP A 110 -9.05 4.49 7.98
CA ASP A 110 -9.30 4.58 6.54
C ASP A 110 -10.14 5.81 6.15
N ARG A 111 -10.78 6.49 7.10
CA ARG A 111 -11.50 7.76 6.86
C ARG A 111 -10.60 9.00 6.87
N GLN A 112 -9.47 8.96 7.58
CA GLN A 112 -8.57 10.12 7.69
C GLN A 112 -7.80 10.40 6.38
N GLY A 113 -7.05 11.51 6.39
CA GLY A 113 -6.19 11.90 5.27
C GLY A 113 -5.20 10.81 4.88
N TRP A 114 -5.20 10.45 3.59
CA TRP A 114 -4.38 9.37 3.07
C TRP A 114 -3.00 9.85 2.65
N ARG A 115 -1.97 9.17 3.17
CA ARG A 115 -0.56 9.46 2.91
C ARG A 115 0.13 8.17 2.45
N PRO A 116 0.10 7.85 1.15
CA PRO A 116 0.63 6.59 0.66
C PRO A 116 2.14 6.52 0.83
N HIS A 117 2.62 5.35 1.22
CA HIS A 117 4.02 5.12 1.50
C HIS A 117 4.37 3.63 1.40
N VAL A 118 5.66 3.34 1.22
CA VAL A 118 6.21 1.98 1.30
C VAL A 118 7.16 1.91 2.49
N THR A 119 6.81 1.14 3.51
CA THR A 119 7.65 0.97 4.70
C THR A 119 8.77 -0.02 4.42
N VAL A 120 10.01 0.41 4.62
CA VAL A 120 11.22 -0.43 4.44
C VAL A 120 11.89 -0.81 5.77
N GLN A 121 11.52 -0.13 6.85
CA GLN A 121 11.89 -0.52 8.21
C GLN A 121 10.80 -0.08 9.18
N ASN A 122 10.51 -0.89 10.20
CA ASN A 122 9.67 -0.50 11.34
C ASN A 122 10.03 -1.32 12.59
N LYS A 123 9.55 -0.88 13.75
CA LYS A 123 9.69 -1.55 15.05
C LYS A 123 11.15 -1.70 15.54
N VAL A 124 12.07 -0.87 15.04
CA VAL A 124 13.46 -0.82 15.54
C VAL A 124 13.62 0.26 16.63
N ALA A 125 14.83 0.39 17.18
CA ALA A 125 15.20 1.51 18.04
C ALA A 125 15.19 2.84 17.25
N PRO A 126 14.78 3.97 17.84
CA PRO A 126 14.74 5.26 17.15
C PRO A 126 16.07 5.69 16.52
N GLU A 127 17.19 5.37 17.17
CA GLU A 127 18.54 5.70 16.72
C GLU A 127 18.90 4.93 15.44
N THR A 128 18.56 3.64 15.41
CA THR A 128 18.71 2.79 14.21
C THR A 128 17.90 3.34 13.04
N ALA A 129 16.64 3.69 13.28
CA ALA A 129 15.79 4.25 12.24
C ALA A 129 16.24 5.63 11.77
N ARG A 130 16.79 6.45 12.67
CA ARG A 130 17.35 7.76 12.33
C ARG A 130 18.60 7.62 11.46
N ALA A 131 19.49 6.68 11.80
CA ALA A 131 20.68 6.40 11.02
C ALA A 131 20.32 5.93 9.60
N LEU A 132 19.39 4.97 9.47
CA LEU A 132 18.91 4.52 8.17
C LEU A 132 18.25 5.64 7.37
N HIS A 133 17.43 6.47 8.02
CA HIS A 133 16.78 7.59 7.34
C HIS A 133 17.82 8.57 6.77
N ALA A 134 18.86 8.90 7.53
CA ALA A 134 19.92 9.80 7.08
C ALA A 134 20.69 9.21 5.88
N ASP A 135 21.06 7.94 5.96
CA ASP A 135 21.79 7.22 4.91
C ASP A 135 20.98 7.16 3.59
N LEU A 136 19.74 6.67 3.67
CA LEU A 136 18.88 6.60 2.49
C LEU A 136 18.53 7.98 1.91
N SER A 137 18.39 9.01 2.76
CA SER A 137 18.10 10.37 2.30
C SER A 137 19.28 11.00 1.57
N ALA A 138 20.52 10.71 1.98
CA ALA A 138 21.72 11.26 1.34
C ALA A 138 21.88 10.79 -0.11
N GLY A 139 21.47 9.55 -0.41
CA GLY A 139 21.51 8.97 -1.76
C GLY A 139 20.16 9.00 -2.50
N PHE A 140 19.14 9.66 -1.96
CA PHE A 140 17.81 9.59 -2.55
C PHE A 140 17.71 10.39 -3.85
N VAL A 141 17.27 9.70 -4.91
CA VAL A 141 16.88 10.32 -6.17
C VAL A 141 15.41 10.02 -6.43
N PRO A 142 14.55 11.04 -6.60
CA PRO A 142 13.15 10.84 -6.95
C PRO A 142 13.00 10.04 -8.24
N PHE A 143 11.99 9.18 -8.28
CA PHE A 143 11.66 8.39 -9.48
C PHE A 143 10.16 8.19 -9.60
N ARG A 144 9.72 7.74 -10.77
CA ARG A 144 8.32 7.48 -11.08
C ARG A 144 8.15 6.04 -11.54
N PHE A 145 6.97 5.49 -11.32
CA PHE A 145 6.56 4.19 -11.84
C PHE A 145 5.07 4.21 -12.19
N THR A 146 4.63 3.28 -13.04
CA THR A 146 3.21 3.11 -13.38
C THR A 146 2.65 1.94 -12.59
N ALA A 147 1.58 2.16 -11.83
CA ALA A 147 0.97 1.09 -11.05
C ALA A 147 0.01 0.26 -11.92
N PRO A 148 0.28 -1.05 -12.14
CA PRO A 148 -0.52 -1.84 -13.08
C PRO A 148 -1.86 -2.32 -12.52
N ALA A 149 -2.00 -2.40 -11.19
CA ALA A 149 -3.17 -3.00 -10.55
C ALA A 149 -3.27 -2.57 -9.07
N THR A 150 -4.40 -2.91 -8.46
CA THR A 150 -4.49 -3.09 -7.01
C THR A 150 -4.46 -4.58 -6.64
N LEU A 151 -4.08 -4.88 -5.40
CA LEU A 151 -4.02 -6.22 -4.83
C LEU A 151 -4.91 -6.28 -3.60
N LEU A 152 -5.81 -7.25 -3.57
CA LEU A 152 -6.71 -7.49 -2.44
C LEU A 152 -6.19 -8.67 -1.63
N TRP A 153 -6.17 -8.51 -0.32
CA TRP A 153 -5.67 -9.49 0.64
C TRP A 153 -6.68 -9.74 1.74
N ARG A 154 -6.71 -10.95 2.30
CA ARG A 154 -7.36 -11.24 3.57
C ARG A 154 -6.36 -11.11 4.71
N TYR A 155 -6.71 -10.38 5.76
CA TYR A 155 -5.87 -10.20 6.93
C TYR A 155 -6.13 -11.28 7.99
N LEU A 156 -5.20 -12.23 8.13
CA LEU A 156 -5.33 -13.38 9.05
C LEU A 156 -4.57 -13.17 10.37
N GLY A 157 -4.58 -11.94 10.91
CA GLY A 157 -3.91 -11.61 12.18
C GLY A 157 -2.39 -11.48 12.08
N GLY A 158 -1.86 -11.21 10.88
CA GLY A 158 -0.42 -11.07 10.63
C GLY A 158 -0.03 -11.49 9.21
N PRO A 159 -0.28 -12.76 8.82
CA PRO A 159 -0.15 -13.17 7.44
C PRO A 159 -1.27 -12.57 6.57
N TRP A 160 -0.94 -12.30 5.31
CA TRP A 160 -1.87 -11.79 4.30
C TRP A 160 -2.06 -12.87 3.25
N GLU A 161 -3.31 -13.33 3.10
CA GLU A 161 -3.68 -14.27 2.03
C GLU A 161 -4.04 -13.46 0.78
N PRO A 162 -3.41 -13.71 -0.38
CA PRO A 162 -3.78 -13.04 -1.62
C PRO A 162 -5.15 -13.52 -2.11
N LEU A 163 -6.05 -12.59 -2.43
CA LEU A 163 -7.40 -12.89 -2.93
C LEU A 163 -7.57 -12.53 -4.40
N ALA A 164 -7.14 -11.32 -4.80
CA ALA A 164 -7.35 -10.85 -6.16
C ALA A 164 -6.27 -9.84 -6.59
N ARG A 165 -5.98 -9.86 -7.90
CA ARG A 165 -5.27 -8.79 -8.61
C ARG A 165 -6.26 -8.11 -9.52
N LEU A 166 -6.41 -6.79 -9.36
CA LEU A 166 -7.46 -6.00 -10.01
C LEU A 166 -6.80 -4.92 -10.89
N PRO A 167 -6.62 -5.19 -12.20
CA PRO A 167 -5.89 -4.30 -13.11
C PRO A 167 -6.58 -2.95 -13.32
N PHE A 168 -5.76 -1.92 -13.53
CA PHE A 168 -6.25 -0.63 -13.99
C PHE A 168 -6.44 -0.62 -15.51
N GLY A 169 -7.37 0.22 -15.99
CA GLY A 169 -7.41 0.66 -17.37
C GLY A 169 -7.83 -0.37 -18.42
N GLU A 170 -8.48 -1.48 -18.03
CA GLU A 170 -9.01 -2.43 -19.02
C GLU A 170 -10.08 -1.82 -19.94
N ASN A 171 -10.75 -0.73 -19.51
CA ASN A 171 -11.78 -0.01 -20.25
C ASN A 171 -11.51 1.52 -20.35
N ALA A 172 -10.29 1.97 -20.03
CA ALA A 172 -9.95 3.39 -19.92
C ALA A 172 -9.38 3.98 -21.21
#